data_AF-A0A443SW35-F1
#
_entry.id   AF-A0A443SW35-F1
#
_cell.length_a   1.000
_cell.length_b   1.000
_cell.length_c   1.000
_cell.angle_alpha   90.00
_cell.angle_beta   90.00
_cell.angle_gamma   90.00
#
_symmetry.space_group_name_H-M   'P 1'
#
loop_
_entity.id
_entity.type
_entity.pdbx_description
1 polymer ?
#
loop_
_entity_poly.entity_id
_entity_poly.type
_entity_poly.pdbx_seq_one_letter_code
_entity_poly.pdbx_strand_id
1 'polypeptide(L)'
;LNGIRFQDRLINLGLLAACGLLIVGTIVTLIFVKFSAINLVALIVIGSYAGSTVTLLYWYRLENEQKDGASITADNERRRASYQSNHLLHQFETSEMTRNIIFNTNYDISFYKLENLHAFDCKKWGKIAKRLEDHFRLINSRKKCGIKFISPTHPINDDELSLVHPQTFLTKINSCKFTIIRATEVALLCAIPMCLIRRHLLIPLRWQTAGTVLAGFVAIKRGWAINLGGGFHHCSATSAGGFCLFADITLSIKYLWKHVNSDMKVIIVDLDAHQGNGHARDVLSMNRKDRNKVYIMDMFNGSIYPGDEVAKEGISRMIVLKSYTGDENYLQLLRFHLNEALNEFSADFIVYNAGTDILRGDPLGALNISPEGVKQRDEFVFTVAKQRNIPIVMLTSGGYQMNNAEVIANSIINLFAKNIIS
;
A
#
# COMPACT_ATOMS: atom_id res chain seq x y z
N LEU A 1 -6.57 -38.48 -0.28
CA LEU A 1 -5.39 -37.91 -0.97
C LEU A 1 -5.88 -37.12 -2.18
N ASN A 2 -5.69 -35.80 -2.12
CA ASN A 2 -5.81 -34.75 -3.14
C ASN A 2 -7.19 -34.63 -3.83
N GLY A 3 -8.05 -33.64 -3.56
CA GLY A 3 -7.76 -32.21 -3.40
C GLY A 3 -8.04 -31.45 -4.70
N ILE A 4 -9.24 -31.60 -5.28
CA ILE A 4 -9.68 -30.85 -6.47
C ILE A 4 -10.61 -29.71 -6.01
N ARG A 5 -10.16 -28.46 -6.21
CA ARG A 5 -10.93 -27.23 -5.98
C ARG A 5 -12.08 -27.15 -6.97
N PHE A 6 -13.31 -27.12 -6.47
CA PHE A 6 -14.56 -26.99 -7.24
C PHE A 6 -15.12 -25.56 -7.14
N GLN A 7 -14.31 -24.53 -7.44
CA GLN A 7 -14.73 -23.13 -7.29
C GLN A 7 -15.08 -22.39 -8.58
N ASP A 8 -14.67 -22.88 -9.76
CA ASP A 8 -14.78 -22.07 -10.99
C ASP A 8 -15.92 -22.44 -11.95
N ARG A 9 -16.87 -23.31 -11.56
CA ARG A 9 -18.01 -23.68 -12.44
C ARG A 9 -19.39 -23.64 -11.79
N LEU A 10 -19.55 -22.94 -10.66
CA LEU A 10 -20.87 -22.59 -10.10
C LEU A 10 -21.50 -21.36 -10.77
N ILE A 11 -20.74 -20.63 -11.60
CA ILE A 11 -21.20 -19.40 -12.28
C ILE A 11 -22.28 -19.70 -13.34
N ASN A 12 -22.36 -20.92 -13.87
CA ASN A 12 -23.41 -21.28 -14.85
C ASN A 12 -24.67 -21.94 -14.26
N LEU A 13 -24.73 -22.20 -12.95
CA LEU A 13 -25.97 -22.63 -12.27
C LEU A 13 -26.78 -21.46 -11.72
N GLY A 14 -26.16 -20.29 -11.54
CA GLY A 14 -26.85 -19.04 -11.21
C GLY A 14 -27.71 -18.48 -12.37
N LEU A 15 -27.46 -18.90 -13.61
CA LEU A 15 -28.23 -18.42 -14.77
C LEU A 15 -29.62 -19.05 -14.90
N LEU A 16 -29.88 -20.20 -14.27
CA LEU A 16 -31.23 -20.81 -14.26
C LEU A 16 -32.14 -20.18 -13.19
N ALA A 17 -31.58 -19.54 -12.17
CA ALA A 17 -32.35 -18.74 -11.22
C ALA A 17 -32.81 -17.38 -11.79
N ALA A 18 -32.23 -16.94 -12.92
CA ALA A 18 -32.57 -15.68 -13.58
C ALA A 18 -33.70 -15.79 -14.62
N CYS A 19 -34.18 -17.00 -14.94
CA CYS A 19 -35.37 -17.21 -15.77
C CYS A 19 -36.57 -17.64 -14.91
N GLY A 20 -37.04 -16.72 -14.06
CA GLY A 20 -38.45 -16.60 -13.66
C GLY A 20 -39.28 -17.87 -13.39
N LEU A 21 -38.81 -18.76 -12.52
CA LEU A 21 -39.69 -19.77 -11.90
C LEU A 21 -39.43 -19.83 -10.38
N LEU A 22 -40.20 -19.02 -9.66
CA LEU A 22 -40.46 -19.20 -8.24
C LEU A 22 -41.23 -20.52 -8.06
N ILE A 23 -40.51 -21.63 -7.87
CA ILE A 23 -41.13 -22.90 -7.43
C ILE A 23 -41.00 -22.96 -5.92
N VAL A 24 -42.03 -22.46 -5.24
CA VAL A 24 -42.21 -22.66 -3.79
C VAL A 24 -42.67 -24.10 -3.58
N GLY A 25 -41.87 -24.91 -2.87
CA GLY A 25 -42.31 -26.19 -2.33
C GLY A 25 -41.79 -27.48 -3.00
N THR A 26 -40.62 -27.48 -3.64
CA THR A 26 -40.01 -28.73 -4.18
C THR A 26 -38.75 -29.11 -3.41
N ILE A 27 -38.70 -30.35 -2.91
CA ILE A 27 -37.48 -30.97 -2.38
C ILE A 27 -36.63 -31.39 -3.60
N VAL A 28 -35.50 -30.71 -3.82
CA VAL A 28 -34.54 -31.10 -4.85
C VAL A 28 -33.47 -31.99 -4.20
N THR A 29 -33.42 -33.26 -4.60
CA THR A 29 -32.35 -34.17 -4.18
C THR A 29 -31.32 -34.28 -5.29
N LEU A 30 -30.06 -33.97 -5.01
CA LEU A 30 -28.94 -34.10 -5.94
C LEU A 30 -28.13 -35.35 -5.60
N ILE A 31 -28.07 -36.30 -6.53
CA ILE A 31 -27.29 -37.54 -6.39
C ILE A 31 -26.15 -37.51 -7.40
N PHE A 32 -24.92 -37.65 -6.91
CA PHE A 32 -23.71 -37.77 -7.74
C PHE A 32 -23.24 -39.22 -7.76
N VAL A 33 -23.24 -39.84 -8.94
CA VAL A 33 -22.73 -41.21 -9.15
C VAL A 33 -21.47 -41.13 -10.00
N LYS A 34 -20.35 -41.67 -9.49
CA LYS A 34 -19.07 -41.74 -10.20
C LYS A 34 -18.86 -43.15 -10.73
N PHE A 35 -18.86 -43.33 -12.04
CA PHE A 35 -18.54 -44.60 -12.68
C PHE A 35 -17.04 -44.67 -12.96
N SER A 36 -16.35 -45.61 -12.30
CA SER A 36 -14.87 -45.70 -12.29
C SER A 36 -14.26 -46.04 -13.66
N ALA A 37 -15.04 -46.56 -14.61
CA ALA A 37 -14.51 -47.04 -15.89
C ALA A 37 -14.49 -45.99 -17.02
N ILE A 38 -15.22 -44.87 -16.93
CA ILE A 38 -15.43 -43.95 -18.09
C ILE A 38 -15.29 -42.45 -17.75
N ASN A 39 -14.84 -42.06 -16.55
CA ASN A 39 -14.68 -40.64 -16.17
C ASN A 39 -15.91 -39.76 -16.50
N LEU A 40 -17.11 -40.32 -16.30
CA LEU A 40 -18.40 -39.63 -16.42
C LEU A 40 -18.97 -39.32 -15.05
N VAL A 41 -19.50 -38.11 -14.89
CA VAL A 41 -20.31 -37.70 -13.74
C VAL A 41 -21.73 -37.43 -14.25
N ALA A 42 -22.70 -38.10 -13.66
CA ALA A 42 -24.12 -37.84 -13.89
C ALA A 42 -24.67 -36.95 -12.77
N LEU A 43 -25.42 -35.91 -13.14
CA LEU A 43 -26.25 -35.14 -12.22
C LEU A 43 -27.71 -35.52 -12.46
N ILE A 44 -28.36 -36.08 -11.43
CA ILE A 44 -29.78 -36.43 -11.48
C ILE A 44 -30.53 -35.42 -10.62
N VAL A 45 -31.45 -34.69 -11.25
CA VAL A 45 -32.37 -33.77 -10.57
C VAL A 45 -33.75 -34.42 -10.56
N ILE A 46 -34.23 -34.77 -9.37
CA ILE A 46 -35.57 -35.31 -9.17
C ILE A 46 -36.40 -34.23 -8.49
N GLY A 47 -37.49 -33.83 -9.14
CA GLY A 47 -38.47 -32.91 -8.58
C GLY A 47 -39.87 -33.52 -8.68
N SER A 48 -40.66 -33.37 -7.62
CA SER A 48 -42.09 -33.72 -7.62
C SER A 48 -42.93 -32.47 -7.44
N TYR A 49 -43.93 -32.31 -8.31
CA TYR A 49 -44.94 -31.25 -8.21
C TYR A 49 -46.31 -31.86 -8.52
N ALA A 50 -47.27 -31.66 -7.61
CA ALA A 50 -48.67 -32.10 -7.75
C ALA A 50 -48.85 -33.55 -8.26
N GLY A 51 -48.18 -34.52 -7.63
CA GLY A 51 -48.35 -35.94 -7.93
C GLY A 51 -47.63 -36.48 -9.17
N SER A 52 -46.91 -35.64 -9.93
CA SER A 52 -46.06 -36.07 -11.05
C SER A 52 -44.58 -35.93 -10.70
N THR A 53 -43.78 -36.95 -11.00
CA THR A 53 -42.32 -36.95 -10.80
C THR A 53 -41.62 -36.67 -12.11
N VAL A 54 -40.76 -35.65 -12.17
CA VAL A 54 -39.92 -35.34 -13.34
C VAL A 54 -38.46 -35.63 -12.99
N THR A 55 -37.79 -36.42 -13.84
CA THR A 55 -36.36 -36.75 -13.71
C THR A 55 -35.59 -36.16 -14.89
N LEU A 56 -34.63 -35.28 -14.61
CA LEU A 56 -33.66 -34.80 -15.61
C LEU A 56 -32.28 -35.41 -15.34
N LEU A 57 -31.68 -36.00 -16.39
CA LEU A 57 -30.34 -36.58 -16.38
C LEU A 57 -29.39 -35.73 -17.22
N TYR A 58 -28.33 -35.22 -16.60
CA TYR A 58 -27.23 -34.55 -17.28
C TYR A 58 -25.95 -35.38 -17.19
N TRP A 59 -25.27 -35.55 -18.33
CA TRP A 59 -24.00 -36.26 -18.44
C TRP A 59 -22.85 -35.29 -18.72
N TYR A 60 -21.77 -35.38 -17.93
CA TYR A 60 -20.52 -34.66 -18.21
C TYR A 60 -19.35 -35.65 -18.37
N ARG A 61 -18.61 -35.49 -19.47
CA ARG A 61 -17.36 -36.23 -19.75
C ARG A 61 -16.18 -35.40 -19.23
N LEU A 62 -15.35 -35.99 -18.37
CA LEU A 62 -14.11 -35.35 -17.91
C LEU A 62 -12.98 -35.73 -18.85
N GLU A 63 -12.44 -34.76 -19.58
CA GLU A 63 -11.24 -34.93 -20.41
C GLU A 63 -9.98 -34.88 -19.51
N ASN A 64 -9.10 -35.87 -19.68
CA ASN A 64 -7.78 -35.89 -19.05
C ASN A 64 -6.79 -35.21 -20.00
N GLU A 65 -6.29 -34.02 -19.65
CA GLU A 65 -5.14 -33.43 -20.36
C GLU A 65 -3.86 -34.18 -19.97
N GLN A 66 -3.26 -34.85 -20.96
CA GLN A 66 -1.96 -35.47 -20.85
C GLN A 66 -0.87 -34.43 -21.18
N LYS A 67 0.21 -34.49 -20.39
CA LYS A 67 1.38 -33.61 -20.37
C LYS A 67 2.05 -33.49 -21.76
N ASP A 68 2.25 -32.25 -22.23
CA ASP A 68 3.41 -31.80 -23.03
C ASP A 68 3.52 -30.26 -23.20
N GLY A 69 2.88 -29.45 -22.34
CA GLY A 69 2.87 -27.97 -22.42
C GLY A 69 3.69 -27.21 -21.38
N ALA A 70 4.21 -27.88 -20.34
CA ALA A 70 4.68 -27.23 -19.10
C ALA A 70 5.93 -26.34 -19.27
N SER A 71 6.77 -26.59 -20.28
CA SER A 71 7.97 -25.78 -20.53
C SER A 71 7.66 -24.48 -21.28
N ILE A 72 6.65 -24.48 -22.15
CA ILE A 72 6.31 -23.34 -23.01
C ILE A 72 5.37 -22.39 -22.27
N THR A 73 4.49 -22.92 -21.42
CA THR A 73 3.61 -22.09 -20.56
C THR A 73 4.40 -21.40 -19.44
N ALA A 74 5.35 -22.08 -18.79
CA ALA A 74 6.18 -21.46 -17.75
C ALA A 74 7.09 -20.36 -18.30
N ASP A 75 7.62 -20.51 -19.52
CA ASP A 75 8.46 -19.50 -20.16
C ASP A 75 7.63 -18.34 -20.73
N ASN A 76 6.41 -18.60 -21.23
CA ASN A 76 5.46 -17.55 -21.62
C ASN A 76 4.83 -16.82 -20.43
N GLU A 77 4.61 -17.48 -19.29
CA GLU A 77 4.19 -16.88 -18.03
C GLU A 77 5.33 -16.07 -17.40
N ARG A 78 6.58 -16.55 -17.44
CA ARG A 78 7.75 -15.74 -17.09
C ARG A 78 7.94 -14.54 -18.01
N ARG A 79 7.75 -14.69 -19.32
CA ARG A 79 7.81 -13.57 -20.27
C ARG A 79 6.65 -12.60 -20.11
N ARG A 80 5.42 -13.06 -19.83
CA ARG A 80 4.27 -12.18 -19.49
C ARG A 80 4.44 -11.49 -18.14
N ALA A 81 4.93 -12.17 -17.11
CA ALA A 81 5.26 -11.59 -15.81
C ALA A 81 6.43 -10.59 -15.93
N SER A 82 7.43 -10.88 -16.77
CA SER A 82 8.49 -9.94 -17.13
C SER A 82 7.95 -8.73 -17.89
N TYR A 83 6.95 -8.89 -18.76
CA TYR A 83 6.31 -7.79 -19.51
C TYR A 83 5.38 -6.94 -18.62
N GLN A 84 4.65 -7.56 -17.67
CA GLN A 84 3.74 -6.87 -16.76
C GLN A 84 4.45 -6.22 -15.56
N SER A 85 5.56 -6.79 -15.08
CA SER A 85 6.37 -6.20 -13.99
C SER A 85 7.11 -4.91 -14.37
N ASN A 86 7.14 -4.55 -15.66
CA ASN A 86 7.74 -3.32 -16.20
C ASN A 86 6.73 -2.20 -16.48
N HIS A 87 5.44 -2.35 -16.13
CA HIS A 87 4.42 -1.38 -16.53
C HIS A 87 4.54 -0.02 -15.82
N LEU A 88 4.87 0.03 -14.52
CA LEU A 88 5.08 1.29 -13.80
C LEU A 88 6.30 2.07 -14.33
N LEU A 89 7.34 1.35 -14.75
CA LEU A 89 8.53 1.92 -15.41
C LEU A 89 8.20 2.44 -16.81
N HIS A 90 7.50 1.63 -17.61
CA HIS A 90 7.09 2.02 -18.96
C HIS A 90 6.09 3.20 -18.94
N GLN A 91 5.19 3.24 -17.96
CA GLN A 91 4.29 4.37 -17.74
C GLN A 91 5.09 5.66 -17.49
N PHE A 92 6.14 5.55 -16.68
CA PHE A 92 6.98 6.69 -16.40
C PHE A 92 7.73 7.19 -17.63
N GLU A 93 8.22 6.30 -18.49
CA GLU A 93 8.89 6.64 -19.75
C GLU A 93 7.99 7.41 -20.73
N THR A 94 6.67 7.23 -20.67
CA THR A 94 5.71 7.86 -21.59
C THR A 94 5.00 9.10 -21.04
N SER A 95 5.17 9.42 -19.75
CA SER A 95 4.52 10.58 -19.12
C SER A 95 5.23 11.92 -19.44
N GLU A 96 4.89 12.52 -20.57
CA GLU A 96 4.96 13.98 -20.68
C GLU A 96 3.91 14.55 -19.72
N MET A 97 4.33 15.13 -18.59
CA MET A 97 3.80 16.38 -18.02
C MET A 97 4.14 16.60 -16.52
N THR A 98 4.29 17.89 -16.24
CA THR A 98 4.53 18.72 -15.06
C THR A 98 4.20 18.21 -13.64
N ARG A 99 5.24 18.27 -12.79
CA ARG A 99 5.34 18.18 -11.31
C ARG A 99 5.37 16.77 -10.70
N ASN A 100 6.28 16.57 -9.75
CA ASN A 100 6.65 15.26 -9.19
C ASN A 100 5.79 14.86 -7.98
N ILE A 101 4.48 15.10 -8.05
CA ILE A 101 3.54 14.73 -6.98
C ILE A 101 2.63 13.61 -7.48
N ILE A 102 2.58 12.53 -6.72
CA ILE A 102 1.86 11.32 -7.04
C ILE A 102 0.55 11.29 -6.24
N PHE A 103 -0.56 11.14 -6.95
CA PHE A 103 -1.90 11.01 -6.36
C PHE A 103 -2.85 10.32 -7.33
N ASN A 104 -3.74 9.48 -6.80
CA ASN A 104 -4.86 8.91 -7.52
C ASN A 104 -6.14 9.16 -6.70
N THR A 105 -7.24 9.46 -7.37
CA THR A 105 -8.54 9.72 -6.72
C THR A 105 -9.08 8.52 -5.95
N ASN A 106 -8.55 7.31 -6.18
CA ASN A 106 -8.88 6.09 -5.45
C ASN A 106 -8.03 5.87 -4.18
N TYR A 107 -7.21 6.83 -3.74
CA TYR A 107 -6.42 6.70 -2.50
C TYR A 107 -7.30 6.73 -1.25
N ASP A 108 -8.36 7.52 -1.27
CA ASP A 108 -9.24 7.70 -0.12
C ASP A 108 -10.06 6.44 0.16
N ILE A 109 -10.24 6.14 1.45
CA ILE A 109 -11.05 5.04 1.95
C ILE A 109 -12.46 5.58 2.23
N SER A 110 -13.48 4.93 1.70
CA SER A 110 -14.87 5.37 1.85
C SER A 110 -15.80 4.17 1.91
N PHE A 111 -16.60 4.08 2.97
CA PHE A 111 -17.64 3.08 3.21
C PHE A 111 -19.02 3.77 3.25
N TYR A 112 -19.33 4.59 2.24
CA TYR A 112 -20.62 5.27 2.12
C TYR A 112 -21.02 6.05 3.40
N LYS A 113 -20.07 6.78 3.99
CA LYS A 113 -20.16 7.56 5.25
C LYS A 113 -19.94 6.76 6.53
N LEU A 114 -19.87 5.42 6.50
CA LEU A 114 -19.49 4.64 7.69
C LEU A 114 -18.04 4.93 8.12
N GLU A 115 -17.19 5.41 7.20
CA GLU A 115 -15.85 5.88 7.51
C GLU A 115 -15.86 7.07 8.50
N ASN A 116 -16.94 7.83 8.60
CA ASN A 116 -17.05 8.95 9.54
C ASN A 116 -17.22 8.48 10.99
N LEU A 117 -17.52 7.20 11.22
CA LEU A 117 -17.54 6.59 12.55
C LEU A 117 -16.13 6.17 13.01
N HIS A 118 -15.17 6.16 12.09
CA HIS A 118 -13.78 5.94 12.41
C HIS A 118 -13.16 7.25 12.89
N ALA A 119 -12.29 7.17 13.90
CA ALA A 119 -11.70 8.36 14.51
C ALA A 119 -10.80 9.16 13.55
N PHE A 120 -10.34 8.54 12.46
CA PHE A 120 -9.32 9.11 11.58
C PHE A 120 -9.85 9.49 10.19
N ASP A 121 -9.26 10.54 9.62
CA ASP A 121 -9.65 11.09 8.32
C ASP A 121 -9.26 10.18 7.15
N CYS A 122 -10.15 9.25 6.80
CA CYS A 122 -9.99 8.36 5.65
C CYS A 122 -9.99 9.07 4.27
N LYS A 123 -10.25 10.39 4.24
CA LYS A 123 -10.24 11.24 3.03
C LYS A 123 -9.13 12.30 3.04
N LYS A 124 -8.11 12.09 3.89
CA LYS A 124 -6.96 13.00 4.06
C LYS A 124 -6.29 13.32 2.73
N TRP A 125 -6.10 12.32 1.87
CA TRP A 125 -5.34 12.44 0.62
C TRP A 125 -6.05 13.30 -0.42
N GLY A 126 -7.35 13.06 -0.65
CA GLY A 126 -8.16 13.89 -1.53
C GLY A 126 -8.25 15.34 -1.06
N LYS A 127 -8.30 15.59 0.25
CA LYS A 127 -8.28 16.96 0.81
C LYS A 127 -6.95 17.67 0.55
N ILE A 128 -5.82 16.98 0.71
CA ILE A 128 -4.48 17.54 0.37
C ILE A 128 -4.44 17.88 -1.11
N ALA A 129 -4.81 16.94 -1.98
CA ALA A 129 -4.79 17.14 -3.44
C ALA A 129 -5.63 18.36 -3.85
N LYS A 130 -6.87 18.44 -3.37
CA LYS A 130 -7.76 19.58 -3.63
C LYS A 130 -7.16 20.91 -3.19
N ARG A 131 -6.55 20.95 -2.00
CA ARG A 131 -5.94 22.18 -1.47
C ARG A 131 -4.74 22.64 -2.30
N LEU A 132 -3.92 21.70 -2.77
CA LEU A 132 -2.83 22.01 -3.71
C LEU A 132 -3.37 22.52 -5.05
N GLU A 133 -4.40 21.88 -5.60
CA GLU A 133 -5.07 22.35 -6.83
C GLU A 133 -5.61 23.76 -6.70
N ASP A 134 -6.36 24.04 -5.64
CA ASP A 134 -6.95 25.35 -5.37
C ASP A 134 -5.86 26.42 -5.24
N HIS A 135 -4.80 26.16 -4.48
CA HIS A 135 -3.68 27.10 -4.29
C HIS A 135 -2.97 27.43 -5.61
N PHE A 136 -2.58 26.41 -6.39
CA PHE A 136 -1.86 26.65 -7.65
C PHE A 136 -2.74 27.23 -8.75
N ARG A 137 -4.05 26.96 -8.72
CA ARG A 137 -5.02 27.59 -9.63
C ARG A 137 -5.12 29.09 -9.40
N LEU A 138 -5.08 29.53 -8.13
CA LEU A 138 -5.11 30.94 -7.77
C LEU A 138 -3.84 31.69 -8.22
N ILE A 139 -2.66 31.09 -8.01
CA ILE A 139 -1.38 31.68 -8.39
C ILE A 139 -1.19 31.74 -9.92
N ASN A 140 -1.64 30.72 -10.65
CA ASN A 140 -1.52 30.64 -12.11
C ASN A 140 -2.67 31.32 -12.87
N SER A 141 -3.23 32.41 -12.34
CA SER A 141 -4.45 33.08 -12.82
C SER A 141 -4.47 33.37 -14.35
N ARG A 142 -3.31 33.55 -14.99
CA ARG A 142 -3.16 33.73 -16.44
C ARG A 142 -3.32 32.45 -17.28
N LYS A 143 -3.08 31.25 -16.72
CA LYS A 143 -3.17 29.96 -17.44
C LYS A 143 -4.31 29.05 -16.96
N LYS A 144 -5.01 29.38 -15.84
CA LYS A 144 -6.08 28.56 -15.22
C LYS A 144 -5.73 27.07 -15.02
N CYS A 145 -4.44 26.70 -15.02
CA CYS A 145 -4.01 25.32 -14.88
C CYS A 145 -3.58 25.10 -13.42
N GLY A 146 -4.31 24.23 -12.71
CA GLY A 146 -3.93 23.76 -11.38
C GLY A 146 -2.66 22.91 -11.41
N ILE A 147 -2.24 22.39 -10.25
CA ILE A 147 -1.21 21.35 -10.22
C ILE A 147 -1.72 20.11 -10.94
N LYS A 148 -0.87 19.45 -11.74
CA LYS A 148 -1.16 18.13 -12.28
C LYS A 148 -0.46 17.09 -11.41
N PHE A 149 -1.16 16.01 -11.10
CA PHE A 149 -0.62 14.87 -10.39
C PHE A 149 -0.23 13.78 -11.37
N ILE A 150 0.82 13.04 -11.03
CA ILE A 150 1.15 11.77 -11.65
C ILE A 150 0.33 10.71 -10.92
N SER A 151 -0.29 9.79 -11.64
CA SER A 151 -1.13 8.75 -11.04
C SER A 151 -0.68 7.39 -11.53
N PRO A 152 -0.50 6.37 -10.68
CA PRO A 152 -0.28 5.01 -11.15
C PRO A 152 -1.42 4.56 -12.09
N THR A 153 -1.12 3.69 -13.06
CA THR A 153 -2.11 3.17 -14.02
C THR A 153 -3.01 2.08 -13.45
N HIS A 154 -2.56 1.35 -12.44
CA HIS A 154 -3.33 0.30 -11.77
C HIS A 154 -2.94 0.21 -10.28
N PRO A 155 -3.81 -0.33 -9.40
CA PRO A 155 -3.41 -0.67 -8.05
C PRO A 155 -2.37 -1.79 -8.10
N ILE A 156 -1.44 -1.82 -7.14
CA ILE A 156 -0.41 -2.88 -7.08
C ILE A 156 -1.08 -4.26 -6.97
N ASN A 157 -0.68 -5.22 -7.79
CA ASN A 157 -1.26 -6.56 -7.81
C ASN A 157 -0.45 -7.55 -6.93
N ASP A 158 -0.91 -8.80 -6.81
CA ASP A 158 -0.25 -9.80 -5.96
C ASP A 158 1.11 -10.25 -6.49
N ASP A 159 1.28 -10.33 -7.81
CA ASP A 159 2.54 -10.72 -8.45
C ASP A 159 3.61 -9.66 -8.19
N GLU A 160 3.22 -8.39 -8.23
CA GLU A 160 4.08 -7.26 -7.87
C GLU A 160 4.43 -7.23 -6.38
N LEU A 161 3.43 -7.43 -5.50
CA LEU A 161 3.63 -7.52 -4.06
C LEU A 161 4.50 -8.73 -3.66
N SER A 162 4.55 -9.78 -4.48
CA SER A 162 5.33 -10.99 -4.21
C SER A 162 6.84 -10.75 -4.12
N LEU A 163 7.32 -9.59 -4.60
CA LEU A 163 8.72 -9.16 -4.44
C LEU A 163 9.10 -8.98 -2.95
N VAL A 164 8.14 -8.66 -2.09
CA VAL A 164 8.33 -8.47 -0.65
C VAL A 164 7.52 -9.48 0.15
N HIS A 165 6.23 -9.63 -0.16
CA HIS A 165 5.32 -10.42 0.63
C HIS A 165 5.26 -11.88 0.16
N PRO A 166 5.44 -12.87 1.05
CA PRO A 166 5.25 -14.26 0.67
C PRO A 166 3.78 -14.54 0.36
N GLN A 167 3.53 -15.55 -0.49
CA GLN A 167 2.18 -15.92 -0.89
C GLN A 167 1.25 -16.26 0.29
N THR A 168 1.83 -16.80 1.38
CA THR A 168 1.11 -17.09 2.63
C THR A 168 0.56 -15.83 3.28
N PHE A 169 1.29 -14.72 3.25
CA PHE A 169 0.84 -13.43 3.75
C PHE A 169 -0.26 -12.84 2.84
N LEU A 170 -0.05 -12.82 1.52
CA LEU A 170 -1.03 -12.29 0.57
C LEU A 170 -2.35 -13.04 0.63
N THR A 171 -2.30 -14.38 0.77
CA THR A 171 -3.50 -15.20 0.96
C THR A 171 -4.23 -14.81 2.25
N LYS A 172 -3.51 -14.58 3.36
CA LYS A 172 -4.13 -14.13 4.63
C LYS A 172 -4.79 -12.77 4.47
N ILE A 173 -4.11 -11.79 3.87
CA ILE A 173 -4.68 -10.45 3.66
C ILE A 173 -5.91 -10.49 2.76
N ASN A 174 -5.89 -11.29 1.70
CA ASN A 174 -7.00 -11.33 0.74
C ASN A 174 -8.20 -12.16 1.20
N SER A 175 -8.02 -13.12 2.12
CA SER A 175 -9.07 -14.09 2.48
C SER A 175 -9.43 -14.12 3.96
N CYS A 176 -8.58 -13.62 4.86
CA CYS A 176 -8.81 -13.64 6.30
C CYS A 176 -9.19 -12.26 6.83
N LYS A 177 -10.50 -12.03 7.01
CA LYS A 177 -11.03 -10.79 7.60
C LYS A 177 -10.41 -10.44 8.95
N PHE A 178 -10.10 -11.46 9.76
CA PHE A 178 -9.51 -11.28 11.09
C PHE A 178 -8.11 -10.65 11.04
N THR A 179 -7.34 -10.94 10.00
CA THR A 179 -6.02 -10.34 9.79
C THR A 179 -6.16 -8.84 9.54
N ILE A 180 -7.12 -8.45 8.68
CA ILE A 180 -7.40 -7.05 8.36
C ILE A 180 -7.89 -6.30 9.59
N ILE A 181 -8.86 -6.85 10.33
CA ILE A 181 -9.41 -6.23 11.54
C ILE A 181 -8.31 -5.95 12.56
N ARG A 182 -7.42 -6.91 12.80
CA ARG A 182 -6.31 -6.73 13.75
C ARG A 182 -5.32 -5.68 13.27
N ALA A 183 -5.01 -5.67 11.97
CA ALA A 183 -4.06 -4.71 11.42
C ALA A 183 -4.59 -3.28 11.37
N THR A 184 -5.90 -3.10 11.11
CA THR A 184 -6.52 -1.76 11.07
C THR A 184 -7.15 -1.33 12.39
N GLU A 185 -7.24 -2.22 13.37
CA GLU A 185 -7.91 -2.01 14.66
C GLU A 185 -9.39 -1.60 14.54
N VAL A 186 -10.04 -1.94 13.42
CA VAL A 186 -11.44 -1.57 13.15
C VAL A 186 -12.34 -2.78 13.34
N ALA A 187 -12.83 -2.99 14.57
CA ALA A 187 -13.72 -4.10 14.91
C ALA A 187 -15.00 -4.15 14.05
N LEU A 188 -15.52 -2.97 13.63
CA LEU A 188 -16.70 -2.86 12.78
C LEU A 188 -16.56 -3.57 11.43
N LEU A 189 -15.34 -3.77 10.92
CA LEU A 189 -15.11 -4.51 9.69
C LEU A 189 -15.60 -5.97 9.78
N CYS A 190 -15.75 -6.54 10.98
CA CYS A 190 -16.31 -7.88 11.18
C CYS A 190 -17.67 -8.06 10.49
N ALA A 191 -18.53 -7.03 10.55
CA ALA A 191 -19.86 -7.03 9.94
C ALA A 191 -19.83 -6.75 8.42
N ILE A 192 -18.72 -6.27 7.87
CA ILE A 192 -18.61 -5.87 6.47
C ILE A 192 -18.24 -7.07 5.58
N PRO A 193 -18.97 -7.36 4.49
CA PRO A 193 -18.60 -8.40 3.53
C PRO A 193 -17.19 -8.23 2.96
N MET A 194 -16.46 -9.33 2.76
CA MET A 194 -15.05 -9.28 2.32
C MET A 194 -14.88 -8.59 0.95
N CYS A 195 -15.86 -8.71 0.05
CA CYS A 195 -15.83 -8.00 -1.24
C CYS A 195 -15.82 -6.47 -1.07
N LEU A 196 -16.55 -5.94 -0.07
CA LEU A 196 -16.57 -4.51 0.24
C LEU A 196 -15.27 -4.08 0.93
N ILE A 197 -14.73 -4.88 1.85
CA ILE A 197 -13.42 -4.62 2.45
C ILE A 197 -12.35 -4.56 1.37
N ARG A 198 -12.35 -5.50 0.43
CA ARG A 198 -11.43 -5.49 -0.70
C ARG A 198 -11.59 -4.21 -1.53
N ARG A 199 -12.82 -3.87 -1.90
CA ARG A 199 -13.11 -2.71 -2.77
C ARG A 199 -12.77 -1.37 -2.12
N HIS A 200 -13.11 -1.19 -0.85
CA HIS A 200 -13.12 0.11 -0.18
C HIS A 200 -11.94 0.32 0.78
N LEU A 201 -11.19 -0.73 1.13
CA LEU A 201 -9.99 -0.64 1.98
C LEU A 201 -8.74 -1.17 1.25
N LEU A 202 -8.75 -2.43 0.81
CA LEU A 202 -7.54 -3.04 0.24
C LEU A 202 -7.13 -2.40 -1.10
N ILE A 203 -8.08 -2.13 -2.00
CA ILE A 203 -7.78 -1.49 -3.29
C ILE A 203 -7.22 -0.07 -3.11
N PRO A 204 -7.80 0.81 -2.29
CA PRO A 204 -7.19 2.11 -1.98
C PRO A 204 -5.77 2.02 -1.43
N LEU A 205 -5.50 1.10 -0.50
CA LEU A 205 -4.15 0.90 0.05
C LEU A 205 -3.18 0.36 -1.01
N ARG A 206 -3.65 -0.46 -1.96
CA ARG A 206 -2.85 -0.89 -3.12
C ARG A 206 -2.54 0.24 -4.09
N TRP A 207 -3.47 1.18 -4.28
CA TRP A 207 -3.22 2.39 -5.06
C TRP A 207 -2.15 3.27 -4.42
N GLN A 208 -2.22 3.45 -3.09
CA GLN A 208 -1.21 4.17 -2.33
C GLN A 208 0.17 3.49 -2.43
N THR A 209 0.20 2.15 -2.31
CA THR A 209 1.43 1.34 -2.46
C THR A 209 2.04 1.47 -3.86
N ALA A 210 1.23 1.38 -4.92
CA ALA A 210 1.69 1.64 -6.29
C ALA A 210 2.21 3.07 -6.46
N GLY A 211 1.60 4.03 -5.77
CA GLY A 211 2.07 5.41 -5.67
C GLY A 211 3.47 5.53 -5.09
N THR A 212 3.76 4.81 -4.01
CA THR A 212 5.07 4.80 -3.34
C THR A 212 6.17 4.25 -4.26
N VAL A 213 5.87 3.18 -5.01
CA VAL A 213 6.78 2.62 -6.02
C VAL A 213 7.01 3.61 -7.18
N LEU A 214 5.93 4.18 -7.72
CA LEU A 214 6.02 5.16 -8.81
C LEU A 214 6.79 6.42 -8.39
N ALA A 215 6.53 6.92 -7.18
CA ALA A 215 7.22 8.08 -6.63
C ALA A 215 8.72 7.82 -6.46
N GLY A 216 9.12 6.59 -6.10
CA GLY A 216 10.52 6.18 -6.10
C GLY A 216 11.21 6.37 -7.46
N PHE A 217 10.60 5.85 -8.53
CA PHE A 217 11.12 6.01 -9.89
C PHE A 217 11.16 7.48 -10.35
N VAL A 218 10.10 8.24 -10.04
CA VAL A 218 10.04 9.68 -10.36
C VAL A 218 11.15 10.44 -9.64
N ALA A 219 11.36 10.17 -8.36
CA ALA A 219 12.39 10.82 -7.56
C ALA A 219 13.78 10.54 -8.12
N ILE A 220 14.11 9.28 -8.46
CA ILE A 220 15.42 8.93 -9.03
C ILE A 220 15.75 9.73 -10.29
N LYS A 221 14.80 9.88 -11.23
CA LYS A 221 15.08 10.61 -12.49
C LYS A 221 14.98 12.12 -12.37
N ARG A 222 14.12 12.62 -11.48
CA ARG A 222 13.77 14.05 -11.41
C ARG A 222 14.27 14.73 -10.13
N GLY A 223 15.04 14.03 -9.31
CA GLY A 223 15.65 14.51 -8.07
C GLY A 223 14.72 14.50 -6.85
N TRP A 224 13.40 14.52 -7.03
CA TRP A 224 12.46 14.44 -5.91
C TRP A 224 11.09 13.95 -6.36
N ALA A 225 10.33 13.35 -5.43
CA ALA A 225 8.91 13.09 -5.61
C ALA A 225 8.17 13.09 -4.26
N ILE A 226 6.86 13.30 -4.29
CA ILE A 226 5.99 13.21 -3.11
C ILE A 226 4.82 12.29 -3.46
N ASN A 227 4.67 11.18 -2.75
CA ASN A 227 3.42 10.42 -2.78
C ASN A 227 2.48 11.01 -1.73
N LEU A 228 1.28 11.44 -2.13
CA LEU A 228 0.35 12.05 -1.18
C LEU A 228 -0.19 11.06 -0.16
N GLY A 229 -0.06 9.75 -0.36
CA GLY A 229 -0.36 8.71 0.62
C GLY A 229 0.82 7.74 0.84
N GLY A 230 0.53 6.51 1.26
CA GLY A 230 1.57 5.50 1.53
C GLY A 230 2.35 5.79 2.81
N GLY A 231 3.56 5.23 2.93
CA GLY A 231 4.38 5.33 4.13
C GLY A 231 3.94 4.34 5.20
N PHE A 232 3.62 3.11 4.78
CA PHE A 232 3.06 2.06 5.63
C PHE A 232 4.14 1.36 6.47
N HIS A 233 4.80 2.15 7.33
CA HIS A 233 6.02 1.79 8.03
C HIS A 233 5.87 0.68 9.08
N HIS A 234 4.65 0.31 9.47
CA HIS A 234 4.39 -0.80 10.41
C HIS A 234 4.23 -2.16 9.72
N CYS A 235 3.98 -2.20 8.42
CA CYS A 235 3.87 -3.46 7.70
C CYS A 235 5.27 -3.96 7.34
N SER A 236 5.59 -5.17 7.77
CA SER A 236 6.73 -5.94 7.27
C SER A 236 6.29 -6.88 6.16
N ALA A 237 7.24 -7.55 5.52
CA ALA A 237 7.02 -8.60 4.53
C ALA A 237 6.00 -9.65 5.00
N THR A 238 5.99 -9.99 6.30
CA THR A 238 5.18 -11.10 6.82
C THR A 238 4.12 -10.70 7.84
N SER A 239 4.02 -9.43 8.22
CA SER A 239 3.08 -8.97 9.24
C SER A 239 2.52 -7.59 8.91
N ALA A 240 1.21 -7.45 9.09
CA ALA A 240 0.48 -6.19 9.00
C ALA A 240 0.13 -5.69 10.42
N GLY A 241 0.01 -4.39 10.61
CA GLY A 241 -0.21 -3.77 11.92
C GLY A 241 -0.21 -2.24 11.83
N GLY A 242 -0.68 -1.54 12.86
CA GLY A 242 -0.67 -0.07 12.91
C GLY A 242 -1.26 0.59 11.66
N PHE A 243 -2.42 0.12 11.19
CA PHE A 243 -3.10 0.58 9.97
C PHE A 243 -2.38 0.28 8.65
N CYS A 244 -1.25 -0.41 8.68
CA CYS A 244 -0.42 -0.74 7.53
C CYS A 244 -0.66 -2.19 7.08
N LEU A 245 -1.13 -2.38 5.84
CA LEU A 245 -1.43 -3.72 5.27
C LEU A 245 -0.41 -4.21 4.22
N PHE A 246 0.38 -3.30 3.65
CA PHE A 246 1.38 -3.61 2.62
C PHE A 246 2.68 -2.86 2.95
N ALA A 247 3.82 -3.50 2.79
CA ALA A 247 5.15 -2.96 3.11
C ALA A 247 5.67 -2.11 1.95
N ASP A 248 5.03 -0.97 1.69
CA ASP A 248 5.24 -0.15 0.50
C ASP A 248 6.64 0.47 0.43
N ILE A 249 7.23 0.86 1.56
CA ILE A 249 8.62 1.34 1.66
C ILE A 249 9.60 0.24 1.22
N THR A 250 9.54 -0.94 1.84
CA THR A 250 10.39 -2.09 1.48
C THR A 250 10.19 -2.48 0.02
N LEU A 251 8.94 -2.45 -0.47
CA LEU A 251 8.60 -2.74 -1.86
C LEU A 251 9.27 -1.77 -2.83
N SER A 252 9.16 -0.46 -2.56
CA SER A 252 9.77 0.57 -3.40
C SER A 252 11.29 0.40 -3.48
N ILE A 253 11.96 0.14 -2.35
CA ILE A 253 13.40 -0.15 -2.32
C ILE A 253 13.76 -1.37 -3.18
N LYS A 254 13.03 -2.47 -3.03
CA LYS A 254 13.29 -3.67 -3.85
C LYS A 254 13.01 -3.47 -5.33
N TYR A 255 11.99 -2.68 -5.69
CA TYR A 255 11.71 -2.31 -7.07
C TYR A 255 12.86 -1.50 -7.66
N LEU A 256 13.34 -0.50 -6.91
CA LEU A 256 14.47 0.32 -7.30
C LEU A 256 15.76 -0.51 -7.47
N TRP A 257 16.03 -1.47 -6.58
CA TRP A 257 17.15 -2.40 -6.76
C TRP A 257 17.01 -3.31 -7.98
N LYS A 258 15.80 -3.84 -8.20
CA LYS A 258 15.54 -4.77 -9.31
C LYS A 258 15.62 -4.10 -10.67
N HIS A 259 15.17 -2.85 -10.78
CA HIS A 259 14.91 -2.20 -12.06
C HIS A 259 15.77 -0.97 -12.35
N VAL A 260 16.45 -0.39 -11.36
CA VAL A 260 17.32 0.78 -11.54
C VAL A 260 18.77 0.43 -11.27
N ASN A 261 19.09 0.06 -10.04
CA ASN A 261 20.46 -0.22 -9.62
C ASN A 261 20.47 -1.14 -8.40
N SER A 262 20.95 -2.37 -8.57
CA SER A 262 20.98 -3.40 -7.53
C SER A 262 21.90 -3.10 -6.34
N ASP A 263 22.85 -2.19 -6.50
CA ASP A 263 23.81 -1.81 -5.45
C ASP A 263 23.52 -0.44 -4.82
N MET A 264 22.40 0.20 -5.21
CA MET A 264 21.96 1.49 -4.68
C MET A 264 21.79 1.45 -3.16
N LYS A 265 22.38 2.44 -2.50
CA LYS A 265 22.28 2.65 -1.06
C LYS A 265 21.11 3.56 -0.72
N VAL A 266 20.20 3.08 0.13
CA VAL A 266 19.00 3.81 0.52
C VAL A 266 19.07 4.16 1.99
N ILE A 267 18.80 5.43 2.31
CA ILE A 267 18.53 5.84 3.69
C ILE A 267 17.02 6.05 3.86
N ILE A 268 16.45 5.37 4.86
CA ILE A 268 15.10 5.61 5.33
C ILE A 268 15.20 6.64 6.46
N VAL A 269 14.56 7.78 6.28
CA VAL A 269 14.41 8.83 7.29
C VAL A 269 12.96 8.78 7.74
N ASP A 270 12.71 8.13 8.88
CA ASP A 270 11.38 7.98 9.45
C ASP A 270 11.15 9.01 10.56
N LEU A 271 10.25 9.95 10.30
CA LEU A 271 9.89 11.05 11.21
C LEU A 271 8.40 11.02 11.60
N ASP A 272 7.75 9.87 11.40
CA ASP A 272 6.47 9.55 12.04
C ASP A 272 6.64 9.45 13.56
N ALA A 273 5.59 9.72 14.34
CA ALA A 273 5.67 9.66 15.79
C ALA A 273 5.93 8.24 16.30
N HIS A 274 5.54 7.21 15.55
CA HIS A 274 5.67 5.80 15.93
C HIS A 274 6.96 5.20 15.36
N GLN A 275 7.49 4.20 16.06
CA GLN A 275 8.64 3.44 15.54
C GLN A 275 8.26 2.73 14.25
N GLY A 276 9.09 2.88 13.20
CA GLY A 276 8.94 2.24 11.89
C GLY A 276 9.30 0.75 11.90
N ASN A 277 8.64 -0.04 12.74
CA ASN A 277 9.02 -1.42 13.01
C ASN A 277 8.91 -2.35 11.79
N GLY A 278 8.01 -2.08 10.84
CA GLY A 278 7.82 -2.92 9.65
C GLY A 278 9.05 -2.98 8.75
N HIS A 279 9.53 -1.82 8.31
CA HIS A 279 10.73 -1.75 7.46
C HIS A 279 12.01 -2.13 8.24
N ALA A 280 12.09 -1.84 9.53
CA ALA A 280 13.21 -2.25 10.36
C ALA A 280 13.31 -3.78 10.52
N ARG A 281 12.17 -4.47 10.71
CA ARG A 281 12.09 -5.94 10.70
C ARG A 281 12.48 -6.52 9.35
N ASP A 282 12.06 -5.88 8.26
CA ASP A 282 12.42 -6.32 6.91
C ASP A 282 13.93 -6.23 6.69
N VAL A 283 14.58 -5.14 7.08
CA VAL A 283 16.05 -4.97 7.00
C VAL A 283 16.78 -6.06 7.80
N LEU A 284 16.29 -6.41 8.99
CA LEU A 284 16.84 -7.53 9.77
C LEU A 284 16.67 -8.88 9.08
N SER A 285 15.59 -9.09 8.31
CA SER A 285 15.37 -10.33 7.56
C SER A 285 16.22 -10.44 6.29
N MET A 286 16.79 -9.33 5.80
CA MET A 286 17.63 -9.33 4.60
C MET A 286 18.96 -10.06 4.81
N ASN A 287 19.50 -10.60 3.72
CA ASN A 287 20.88 -11.09 3.71
C ASN A 287 21.86 -9.93 3.98
N ARG A 288 23.10 -10.25 4.36
CA ARG A 288 24.11 -9.25 4.75
C ARG A 288 24.42 -8.23 3.64
N LYS A 289 24.46 -8.67 2.37
CA LYS A 289 24.73 -7.78 1.23
C LYS A 289 23.63 -6.72 1.11
N ASP A 290 22.38 -7.16 1.16
CA ASP A 290 21.23 -6.26 1.03
C ASP A 290 21.05 -5.37 2.26
N ARG A 291 21.24 -5.91 3.46
CA ARG A 291 21.18 -5.14 4.71
C ARG A 291 22.16 -3.97 4.71
N ASN A 292 23.40 -4.17 4.23
CA ASN A 292 24.43 -3.13 4.18
C ASN A 292 24.12 -1.99 3.20
N LYS A 293 23.09 -2.13 2.36
CA LYS A 293 22.63 -1.07 1.44
C LYS A 293 21.46 -0.26 2.01
N VAL A 294 20.97 -0.57 3.21
CA VAL A 294 19.88 0.17 3.84
C VAL A 294 20.36 0.74 5.17
N TYR A 295 20.17 2.05 5.35
CA TYR A 295 20.40 2.72 6.63
C TYR A 295 19.06 3.27 7.11
N ILE A 296 18.74 3.06 8.38
CA ILE A 296 17.49 3.58 8.98
C ILE A 296 17.85 4.62 10.02
N MET A 297 17.39 5.85 9.80
CA MET A 297 17.24 6.86 10.84
C MET A 297 15.77 6.93 11.23
N ASP A 298 15.47 6.63 12.49
CA ASP A 298 14.10 6.63 13.01
C ASP A 298 14.04 7.51 14.27
N MET A 299 13.16 8.51 14.24
CA MET A 299 12.97 9.47 15.33
C MET A 299 11.52 9.47 15.81
N PHE A 300 11.26 8.65 16.83
CA PHE A 300 9.92 8.30 17.30
C PHE A 300 9.75 8.55 18.80
N ASN A 301 8.51 8.61 19.27
CA ASN A 301 8.18 8.68 20.69
C ASN A 301 8.30 7.30 21.34
N GLY A 302 9.21 7.15 22.31
CA GLY A 302 9.47 5.86 22.96
C GLY A 302 8.34 5.33 23.87
N SER A 303 7.29 6.14 24.10
CA SER A 303 6.22 5.81 25.06
C SER A 303 4.92 5.32 24.39
N ILE A 304 4.90 5.20 23.06
CA ILE A 304 3.72 4.81 22.28
C ILE A 304 3.98 3.53 21.48
N TYR A 305 2.93 3.01 20.81
CA TYR A 305 3.02 1.85 19.94
C TYR A 305 4.22 1.97 18.96
N PRO A 306 4.95 0.89 18.65
CA PRO A 306 4.69 -0.53 18.93
C PRO A 306 5.45 -1.15 20.11
N GLY A 307 6.49 -0.50 20.64
CA GLY A 307 7.37 -1.12 21.65
C GLY A 307 8.12 -2.36 21.13
N ASP A 308 8.47 -2.38 19.84
CA ASP A 308 9.13 -3.53 19.22
C ASP A 308 10.66 -3.46 19.42
N GLU A 309 11.14 -4.11 20.49
CA GLU A 309 12.57 -4.13 20.85
C GLU A 309 13.46 -4.79 19.78
N VAL A 310 12.98 -5.84 19.13
CA VAL A 310 13.80 -6.52 18.11
C VAL A 310 13.90 -5.65 16.86
N ALA A 311 12.84 -4.91 16.50
CA ALA A 311 12.92 -3.97 15.39
C ALA A 311 14.01 -2.89 15.59
N LYS A 312 14.32 -2.51 16.84
CA LYS A 312 15.37 -1.53 17.14
C LYS A 312 16.75 -1.98 16.65
N GLU A 313 17.02 -3.28 16.60
CA GLU A 313 18.29 -3.81 16.06
C GLU A 313 18.46 -3.53 14.56
N GLY A 314 17.36 -3.28 13.84
CA GLY A 314 17.37 -2.89 12.42
C GLY A 314 17.59 -1.39 12.22
N ILE A 315 17.43 -0.58 13.27
CA ILE A 315 17.52 0.88 13.20
C ILE A 315 18.99 1.28 13.39
N SER A 316 19.60 1.83 12.35
CA SER A 316 21.02 2.24 12.35
C SER A 316 21.27 3.43 13.26
N ARG A 317 20.36 4.41 13.25
CA ARG A 317 20.38 5.60 14.09
C ARG A 317 19.01 5.84 14.68
N MET A 318 18.88 5.47 15.94
CA MET A 318 17.64 5.54 16.70
C MET A 318 17.63 6.79 17.59
N ILE A 319 16.58 7.60 17.46
CA ILE A 319 16.36 8.78 18.30
C ILE A 319 15.04 8.59 19.03
N VAL A 320 15.12 8.31 20.33
CA VAL A 320 13.94 8.11 21.18
C VAL A 320 13.53 9.44 21.80
N LEU A 321 12.40 9.98 21.35
CA LEU A 321 11.82 11.21 21.86
C LEU A 321 10.97 10.94 23.10
N LYS A 322 10.90 11.94 23.98
CA LYS A 322 9.96 11.97 25.09
C LYS A 322 8.62 12.52 24.61
N SER A 323 7.52 12.03 25.20
CA SER A 323 6.20 12.63 24.99
C SER A 323 6.22 14.13 25.24
N TYR A 324 5.44 14.86 24.46
CA TYR A 324 5.35 16.32 24.46
C TYR A 324 6.63 17.07 24.06
N THR A 325 7.59 16.40 23.41
CA THR A 325 8.71 17.11 22.77
C THR A 325 8.17 18.17 21.80
N GLY A 326 8.62 19.42 21.98
CA GLY A 326 8.21 20.56 21.18
C GLY A 326 9.19 20.89 20.05
N ASP A 327 8.84 21.90 19.26
CA ASP A 327 9.52 22.29 18.02
C ASP A 327 11.03 22.43 18.14
N GLU A 328 11.51 23.22 19.12
CA GLU A 328 12.93 23.55 19.25
C GLU A 328 13.80 22.30 19.45
N ASN A 329 13.46 21.48 20.44
CA ASN A 329 14.20 20.24 20.72
C ASN A 329 14.08 19.24 19.57
N TYR A 330 12.87 19.08 19.00
CA TYR A 330 12.66 18.18 17.86
C TYR A 330 13.51 18.57 16.65
N LEU A 331 13.49 19.84 16.27
CA LEU A 331 14.23 20.34 15.11
C LEU A 331 15.74 20.35 15.36
N GLN A 332 16.20 20.62 16.59
CA GLN A 332 17.62 20.51 16.93
C GLN A 332 18.12 19.07 16.77
N LEU A 333 17.39 18.10 17.31
CA LEU A 333 17.71 16.67 17.18
C LEU A 333 17.69 16.23 15.72
N LEU A 334 16.65 16.60 14.96
CA LEU A 334 16.57 16.31 13.54
C LEU A 334 17.78 16.85 12.77
N ARG A 335 18.13 18.13 12.99
CA ARG A 335 19.24 18.78 12.29
C ARG A 335 20.57 18.09 12.55
N PHE A 336 20.82 17.72 13.80
CA PHE A 336 22.02 16.99 14.17
C PHE A 336 22.01 15.59 13.56
N HIS A 337 20.97 14.80 13.85
CA HIS A 337 20.97 13.38 13.53
C HIS A 337 20.87 13.09 12.03
N LEU A 338 20.16 13.89 11.25
CA LEU A 338 20.07 13.69 9.80
C LEU A 338 21.40 13.96 9.10
N ASN A 339 22.11 15.03 9.50
CA ASN A 339 23.43 15.32 8.95
C ASN A 339 24.42 14.21 9.26
N GLU A 340 24.42 13.73 10.50
CA GLU A 340 25.28 12.63 10.92
C GLU A 340 24.94 11.32 10.19
N ALA A 341 23.65 10.98 10.04
CA ALA A 341 23.24 9.80 9.29
C ALA A 341 23.78 9.82 7.85
N LEU A 342 23.70 10.98 7.18
CA LEU A 342 24.21 11.17 5.82
C LEU A 342 25.74 11.31 5.75
N ASN A 343 26.43 11.51 6.88
CA ASN A 343 27.90 11.47 6.96
C ASN A 343 28.40 10.03 7.17
N GLU A 344 27.68 9.25 7.97
CA GLU A 344 27.98 7.83 8.24
C GLU A 344 27.65 6.93 7.05
N PHE A 345 26.66 7.31 6.25
CA PHE A 345 26.13 6.50 5.17
C PHE A 345 26.04 7.29 3.86
N SER A 346 26.83 6.86 2.87
CA SER A 346 26.80 7.41 1.50
C SER A 346 25.53 6.95 0.78
N ALA A 347 24.40 7.59 1.07
CA ALA A 347 23.11 7.29 0.45
C ALA A 347 23.06 7.79 -1.00
N ASP A 348 22.55 6.94 -1.89
CA ASP A 348 22.19 7.28 -3.26
C ASP A 348 20.72 7.72 -3.37
N PHE A 349 19.91 7.42 -2.35
CA PHE A 349 18.48 7.68 -2.35
C PHE A 349 17.93 7.86 -0.93
N ILE A 350 17.00 8.80 -0.74
CA ILE A 350 16.30 9.03 0.53
C ILE A 350 14.83 8.60 0.39
N VAL A 351 14.38 7.69 1.25
CA VAL A 351 12.95 7.48 1.53
C VAL A 351 12.62 8.26 2.80
N TYR A 352 11.85 9.34 2.66
CA TYR A 352 11.44 10.19 3.76
C TYR A 352 9.99 9.87 4.17
N ASN A 353 9.81 9.19 5.29
CA ASN A 353 8.49 8.94 5.88
C ASN A 353 8.12 10.11 6.81
N ALA A 354 7.20 10.96 6.35
CA ALA A 354 6.93 12.29 6.87
C ALA A 354 5.60 12.35 7.66
N GLY A 355 5.34 11.35 8.50
CA GLY A 355 4.13 11.24 9.31
C GLY A 355 3.81 12.52 10.09
N THR A 356 2.53 12.89 10.15
CA THR A 356 2.08 14.15 10.78
C THR A 356 1.35 13.94 12.11
N ASP A 357 1.43 12.75 12.67
CA ASP A 357 0.98 12.43 14.02
C ASP A 357 1.92 12.98 15.11
N ILE A 358 3.07 13.55 14.73
CA ILE A 358 3.90 14.36 15.62
C ILE A 358 3.22 15.67 16.06
N LEU A 359 2.14 16.07 15.40
CA LEU A 359 1.43 17.32 15.66
C LEU A 359 0.85 17.36 17.08
N ARG A 360 0.94 18.54 17.71
CA ARG A 360 0.24 18.83 18.95
C ARG A 360 -1.24 18.46 18.84
N GLY A 361 -1.72 17.71 19.83
CA GLY A 361 -3.12 17.27 19.90
C GLY A 361 -3.45 16.05 19.04
N ASP A 362 -2.47 15.43 18.39
CA ASP A 362 -2.70 14.16 17.71
C ASP A 362 -3.03 13.08 18.76
N PRO A 363 -4.09 12.27 18.55
CA PRO A 363 -4.54 11.30 19.54
C PRO A 363 -3.58 10.12 19.75
N LEU A 364 -2.65 9.87 18.82
CA LEU A 364 -1.76 8.69 18.87
C LEU A 364 -0.28 9.06 19.06
N GLY A 365 0.20 10.15 18.45
CA GLY A 365 1.65 10.44 18.44
C GLY A 365 2.22 11.04 19.74
N ALA A 366 1.40 11.68 20.57
CA ALA A 366 1.79 12.24 21.87
C ALA A 366 3.04 13.16 21.86
N LEU A 367 3.32 13.84 20.75
CA LEU A 367 4.32 14.91 20.64
C LEU A 367 3.64 16.29 20.64
N ASN A 368 4.44 17.37 20.64
CA ASN A 368 3.93 18.73 20.80
C ASN A 368 4.35 19.68 19.66
N ILE A 369 4.48 19.13 18.45
CA ILE A 369 4.99 19.87 17.30
C ILE A 369 3.90 20.77 16.71
N SER A 370 4.24 22.02 16.40
CA SER A 370 3.33 22.96 15.76
C SER A 370 3.25 22.72 14.24
N PRO A 371 2.19 23.20 13.57
CA PRO A 371 2.14 23.21 12.10
C PRO A 371 3.35 23.88 11.45
N GLU A 372 3.92 24.90 12.09
CA GLU A 372 5.14 25.56 11.60
C GLU A 372 6.38 24.68 11.79
N GLY A 373 6.46 23.96 12.91
CA GLY A 373 7.49 22.94 13.14
C GLY A 373 7.50 21.85 12.07
N VAL A 374 6.33 21.41 11.61
CA VAL A 374 6.20 20.45 10.48
C VAL A 374 6.75 21.05 9.17
N LYS A 375 6.43 22.31 8.86
CA LYS A 375 7.01 22.97 7.67
C LYS A 375 8.52 23.07 7.77
N GLN A 376 9.05 23.45 8.93
CA GLN A 376 10.50 23.58 9.15
C GLN A 376 11.21 22.23 9.08
N ARG A 377 10.58 21.15 9.56
CA ARG A 377 11.05 19.77 9.42
C ARG A 377 11.19 19.40 7.95
N ASP A 378 10.10 19.52 7.19
CA ASP A 378 10.07 19.11 5.78
C ASP A 378 11.01 19.99 4.93
N GLU A 379 11.02 21.31 5.16
CA GLU A 379 11.96 22.26 4.55
C GLU A 379 13.41 21.85 4.77
N PHE A 380 13.76 21.50 6.01
CA PHE A 380 15.12 21.08 6.34
C PHE A 380 15.52 19.78 5.65
N VAL A 381 14.67 18.75 5.70
CA VAL A 381 14.95 17.44 5.08
C VAL A 381 15.18 17.59 3.57
N PHE A 382 14.29 18.30 2.86
CA PHE A 382 14.45 18.53 1.43
C PHE A 382 15.64 19.43 1.11
N THR A 383 15.95 20.43 1.95
CA THR A 383 17.12 21.29 1.76
C THR A 383 18.41 20.48 1.84
N VAL A 384 18.55 19.61 2.84
CA VAL A 384 19.73 18.75 3.00
C VAL A 384 19.86 17.77 1.83
N ALA A 385 18.76 17.12 1.42
CA ALA A 385 18.74 16.23 0.26
C ALA A 385 19.21 16.95 -1.02
N LYS A 386 18.67 18.15 -1.27
CA LYS A 386 19.04 18.99 -2.41
C LYS A 386 20.51 19.43 -2.37
N GLN A 387 20.99 19.90 -1.22
CA GLN A 387 22.38 20.34 -1.05
C GLN A 387 23.39 19.20 -1.30
N ARG A 388 23.02 17.97 -0.96
CA ARG A 388 23.84 16.77 -1.20
C ARG A 388 23.60 16.13 -2.56
N ASN A 389 22.68 16.67 -3.38
CA ASN A 389 22.25 16.08 -4.65
C ASN A 389 21.76 14.62 -4.52
N ILE A 390 21.10 14.28 -3.41
CA ILE A 390 20.53 12.94 -3.19
C ILE A 390 19.05 12.98 -3.54
N PRO A 391 18.58 12.15 -4.50
CA PRO A 391 17.16 12.09 -4.82
C PRO A 391 16.32 11.63 -3.62
N ILE A 392 15.15 12.26 -3.44
CA ILE A 392 14.29 12.04 -2.27
C ILE A 392 12.84 11.72 -2.67
N VAL A 393 12.26 10.68 -2.07
CA VAL A 393 10.81 10.46 -2.09
C VAL A 393 10.22 10.74 -0.70
N MET A 394 9.20 11.59 -0.65
CA MET A 394 8.41 11.84 0.57
C MET A 394 7.12 11.01 0.55
N LEU A 395 6.84 10.34 1.66
CA LEU A 395 5.59 9.64 1.93
C LEU A 395 4.93 10.30 3.14
N THR A 396 3.67 10.69 3.02
CA THR A 396 3.00 11.55 4.02
C THR A 396 2.49 10.80 5.27
N SER A 397 2.31 9.48 5.17
CA SER A 397 2.12 8.53 6.29
C SER A 397 1.07 8.95 7.35
N GLY A 398 1.38 8.75 8.63
CA GLY A 398 0.50 8.96 9.78
C GLY A 398 -0.04 10.39 9.92
N GLY A 399 -0.80 10.59 10.99
CA GLY A 399 -1.49 11.84 11.28
C GLY A 399 -2.99 11.71 11.20
N TYR A 400 -3.63 11.98 12.34
CA TYR A 400 -4.96 11.47 12.66
C TYR A 400 -5.94 12.56 13.08
N GLN A 401 -5.57 13.84 12.96
CA GLN A 401 -6.46 14.97 13.15
C GLN A 401 -7.05 15.46 11.82
N MET A 402 -8.19 16.16 11.92
CA MET A 402 -8.89 16.68 10.73
C MET A 402 -8.13 17.81 10.02
N ASN A 403 -7.20 18.47 10.70
CA ASN A 403 -6.37 19.54 10.14
C ASN A 403 -5.06 19.03 9.51
N ASN A 404 -4.70 17.74 9.62
CA ASN A 404 -3.47 17.20 9.03
C ASN A 404 -3.38 17.47 7.53
N ALA A 405 -4.49 17.32 6.79
CA ALA A 405 -4.52 17.59 5.36
C ALA A 405 -4.10 19.03 5.02
N GLU A 406 -4.51 20.00 5.84
CA GLU A 406 -4.11 21.39 5.68
C GLU A 406 -2.64 21.60 6.01
N VAL A 407 -2.14 21.02 7.10
CA VAL A 407 -0.72 21.12 7.48
C VAL A 407 0.19 20.55 6.40
N ILE A 408 -0.12 19.35 5.90
CA ILE A 408 0.65 18.69 4.83
C ILE A 408 0.65 19.54 3.56
N ALA A 409 -0.53 19.99 3.11
CA ALA A 409 -0.62 20.83 1.92
C ALA A 409 0.18 22.14 2.07
N ASN A 410 0.08 22.80 3.23
CA ASN A 410 0.82 24.03 3.51
C ASN A 410 2.34 23.78 3.56
N SER A 411 2.79 22.62 4.04
CA SER A 411 4.20 22.23 4.03
C SER A 411 4.73 22.04 2.60
N ILE A 412 3.98 21.31 1.76
CA ILE A 412 4.33 21.13 0.34
C ILE A 412 4.37 22.49 -0.39
N ILE A 413 3.38 23.35 -0.15
CA ILE A 413 3.35 24.72 -0.70
C ILE A 413 4.58 25.53 -0.26
N ASN A 414 5.01 25.40 1.00
CA ASN A 414 6.21 26.07 1.50
C ASN A 414 7.47 25.63 0.71
N LEU A 415 7.61 24.33 0.42
CA LEU A 415 8.74 23.82 -0.37
C LEU A 415 8.80 24.46 -1.77
N PHE A 416 7.64 24.66 -2.42
CA PHE A 416 7.58 25.38 -3.71
C PHE A 416 7.88 26.87 -3.54
N ALA A 417 7.27 27.53 -2.54
CA ALA A 417 7.45 28.96 -2.30
C ALA A 417 8.91 29.34 -2.00
N LYS A 418 9.66 28.42 -1.36
CA LYS A 418 11.09 28.55 -1.08
C LYS A 418 12.00 28.11 -2.23
N ASN A 419 11.44 27.66 -3.36
CA ASN A 419 12.18 27.09 -4.49
C ASN A 419 13.09 25.91 -4.09
N ILE A 420 12.69 25.16 -3.07
CA ILE A 420 13.39 23.93 -2.67
C ILE A 420 13.05 22.84 -3.69
N ILE A 421 11.77 22.73 -4.04
CA ILE A 421 11.26 21.89 -5.14
C ILE A 421 10.68 22.78 -6.26
N SER A 422 10.62 22.25 -7.49
CA SER A 422 10.27 23.00 -8.72
C SER A 422 9.06 22.46 -9.46
#